data_AF-A0A7S0L9S0-F1
#
_entry.id   AF-A0A7S0L9S0-F1
#
_cell.length_a   1.000
_cell.length_b   1.000
_cell.length_c   1.000
_cell.angle_alpha   90.00
_cell.angle_beta   90.00
_cell.angle_gamma   90.00
#
_symmetry.space_group_name_H-M   'P 1'
#
loop_
_entity.id
_entity.type
_entity.pdbx_description
1 polymer ?
#
loop_
_entity_poly.entity_id
_entity_poly.type
_entity_poly.pdbx_seq_one_letter_code
_entity_poly.pdbx_strand_id
1 'polypeptide(L)'
;GELSVDFPGSSLGRQLATVARVIRSRELVEAERDAFFCSIGGFDSHGNWFSTISSKFSEINAAVNAFVDEMKQAGVWDNVLIMQASEFGRTMESNGMGFDHGWGGMHWMAGGRVNGGKFLGKYPESL
;
A
#
# COMPACT_ATOMS: atom_id res chain seq x y z
N GLY A 1 4.86 17.69 11.18
CA GLY A 1 4.27 17.90 12.51
C GLY A 1 4.45 16.66 13.36
N GLU A 2 4.14 16.75 14.65
CA GLU A 2 4.08 15.59 15.55
C GLU A 2 3.02 14.59 15.08
N LEU A 3 3.29 13.29 15.19
CA LEU A 3 2.36 12.22 14.82
C LEU A 3 1.53 11.80 16.02
N SER A 4 0.27 11.42 15.79
CA SER A 4 -0.67 10.95 16.82
C SER A 4 -0.83 9.43 16.88
N VAL A 5 -0.38 8.72 15.84
CA VAL A 5 -0.43 7.26 15.71
C VAL A 5 0.97 6.67 15.76
N ASP A 6 1.11 5.53 16.46
CA ASP A 6 2.31 4.71 16.43
C ASP A 6 2.41 3.93 15.12
N PHE A 7 3.42 4.23 14.31
CA PHE A 7 3.69 3.51 13.07
C PHE A 7 4.52 2.25 13.34
N PRO A 8 4.28 1.15 12.62
CA PRO A 8 5.08 -0.05 12.76
C PRO A 8 6.54 0.21 12.36
N GLY A 9 7.47 -0.46 13.05
CA GLY A 9 8.91 -0.39 12.78
C GLY A 9 9.37 -1.10 11.50
N SER A 10 8.46 -1.38 10.56
CA SER A 10 8.81 -1.94 9.27
C SER A 10 9.39 -0.87 8.33
N SER A 11 9.97 -1.28 7.20
CA SER A 11 10.49 -0.31 6.23
C SER A 11 9.38 0.56 5.66
N LEU A 12 8.26 -0.06 5.26
CA LEU A 12 7.10 0.65 4.75
C LEU A 12 6.47 1.55 5.82
N GLY A 13 6.39 1.07 7.08
CA GLY A 13 5.86 1.86 8.20
C GLY A 13 6.64 3.14 8.45
N ARG A 14 7.98 3.09 8.44
CA ARG A 14 8.83 4.28 8.58
C ARG A 14 8.69 5.26 7.41
N GLN A 15 8.56 4.76 6.18
CA GLN A 15 8.34 5.59 4.99
C GLN A 15 7.00 6.33 5.12
N LEU A 16 5.91 5.62 5.43
CA LEU A 16 4.59 6.23 5.60
C LEU A 16 4.54 7.19 6.81
N ALA A 17 5.25 6.91 7.90
CA ALA A 17 5.39 7.85 9.01
C ALA A 17 6.06 9.16 8.57
N THR A 18 7.05 9.07 7.69
CA THR A 18 7.73 10.26 7.14
C THR A 18 6.78 11.06 6.26
N VAL A 19 6.04 10.40 5.36
CA VAL A 19 5.01 11.05 4.53
C VAL A 19 3.95 11.72 5.41
N ALA A 20 3.46 11.04 6.44
CA ALA A 20 2.48 11.59 7.37
C ALA A 20 2.99 12.87 8.06
N ARG A 21 4.28 12.92 8.46
CA ARG A 21 4.87 14.13 9.04
C ARG A 21 4.88 15.30 8.07
N VAL A 22 5.17 15.06 6.80
CA VAL A 22 5.15 16.08 5.74
C VAL A 22 3.72 16.60 5.56
N ILE A 23 2.74 15.71 5.39
CA ILE A 23 1.32 16.09 5.24
C ILE A 23 0.81 16.87 6.46
N ARG A 24 1.25 16.53 7.68
CA ARG A 24 0.91 17.33 8.87
C ARG A 24 1.56 18.70 8.91
N SER A 25 2.67 18.88 8.21
CA SER A 25 3.34 20.17 8.04
C SER A 25 2.86 20.94 6.80
N ARG A 26 1.83 20.47 6.06
CA ARG A 26 1.35 21.06 4.80
C ARG A 26 1.13 22.57 4.83
N GLU A 27 0.64 23.12 5.95
CA GLU A 27 0.39 24.56 6.11
C GLU A 27 1.69 25.37 6.19
N LEU A 28 2.77 24.77 6.70
CA LEU A 28 4.09 25.40 6.79
C LEU A 28 4.86 25.33 5.47
N VAL A 29 4.58 24.31 4.65
CA VAL A 29 5.25 24.10 3.36
C VAL A 29 4.43 24.61 2.18
N GLU A 30 3.28 25.24 2.44
CA GLU A 30 2.34 25.79 1.44
C GLU A 30 2.01 24.79 0.32
N ALA A 31 1.95 23.49 0.66
CA ALA A 31 1.74 22.45 -0.32
C ALA A 31 0.27 22.39 -0.76
N GLU A 32 0.00 22.69 -2.04
CA GLU A 32 -1.34 22.52 -2.62
C GLU A 32 -1.61 21.07 -3.04
N ARG A 33 -0.59 20.38 -3.58
CA ARG A 33 -0.65 18.98 -4.03
C ARG A 33 0.72 18.33 -3.94
N ASP A 34 0.81 17.26 -3.17
CA ASP A 34 2.02 16.47 -3.06
C ASP A 34 1.84 15.06 -3.63
N ALA A 35 2.92 14.50 -4.19
CA ALA A 35 3.00 13.11 -4.57
C ALA A 35 4.19 12.46 -3.86
N PHE A 36 3.95 11.34 -3.19
CA PHE A 36 4.96 10.60 -2.45
C PHE A 36 5.08 9.18 -3.00
N PHE A 37 6.31 8.68 -3.06
CA PHE A 37 6.58 7.29 -3.40
C PHE A 37 7.06 6.54 -2.17
N CYS A 38 6.42 5.40 -1.88
CA CYS A 38 6.84 4.45 -0.86
C CYS A 38 6.97 3.08 -1.52
N SER A 39 7.99 2.32 -1.13
CA SER A 39 8.24 1.01 -1.72
C SER A 39 8.46 -0.07 -0.66
N ILE A 40 8.05 -1.27 -1.01
CA ILE A 40 8.30 -2.49 -0.26
C ILE A 40 8.75 -3.57 -1.24
N GLY A 41 9.92 -4.16 -0.97
CA GLY A 41 10.49 -5.24 -1.76
C GLY A 41 10.27 -6.62 -1.15
N GLY A 42 10.86 -7.63 -1.79
CA GLY A 42 10.81 -9.03 -1.35
C GLY A 42 9.65 -9.83 -1.93
N PHE A 43 9.04 -9.34 -3.01
CA PHE A 43 7.99 -10.06 -3.74
C PHE A 43 8.54 -11.00 -4.82
N ASP A 44 9.81 -10.87 -5.20
CA ASP A 44 10.45 -11.75 -6.18
C ASP A 44 11.01 -13.03 -5.55
N SER A 45 10.11 -13.83 -4.97
CA SER A 45 10.45 -15.09 -4.32
C SER A 45 10.04 -16.28 -5.19
N HIS A 46 10.98 -17.19 -5.48
CA HIS A 46 10.76 -18.43 -6.24
C HIS A 46 10.53 -19.67 -5.35
N GLY A 47 10.35 -19.46 -4.04
CA GLY A 47 10.10 -20.51 -3.05
C GLY A 47 9.48 -19.92 -1.79
N ASN A 48 8.87 -20.77 -0.93
CA ASN A 48 8.19 -20.36 0.30
C ASN A 48 7.14 -19.25 0.12
N TRP A 49 6.50 -19.20 -1.06
CA TRP A 49 5.64 -18.10 -1.50
C TRP A 49 4.57 -17.74 -0.46
N PHE A 50 3.86 -18.73 0.11
CA PHE A 50 2.81 -18.49 1.09
C PHE A 50 3.31 -17.76 2.33
N SER A 51 4.47 -18.16 2.88
CA SER A 51 5.06 -17.52 4.05
C SER A 51 5.50 -16.09 3.74
N THR A 52 6.17 -15.90 2.59
CA THR A 52 6.61 -14.59 2.12
C THR A 52 5.42 -13.64 1.96
N ILE A 53 4.39 -14.04 1.22
CA ILE A 53 3.23 -13.18 0.96
C ILE A 53 2.43 -12.91 2.24
N SER A 54 2.23 -13.90 3.10
CA SER A 54 1.54 -13.71 4.38
C SER A 54 2.25 -12.67 5.27
N SER A 55 3.58 -12.75 5.33
CA SER A 55 4.40 -11.77 6.07
C SER A 55 4.31 -10.38 5.43
N LYS A 56 4.43 -10.29 4.11
CA LYS A 56 4.37 -9.02 3.37
C LYS A 56 3.01 -8.33 3.48
N PHE A 57 1.91 -9.08 3.38
CA PHE A 57 0.57 -8.52 3.55
C PHE A 57 0.32 -8.08 4.99
N SER A 58 0.87 -8.79 5.99
CA SER A 58 0.81 -8.32 7.38
C SER A 58 1.56 -7.00 7.57
N GLU A 59 2.75 -6.86 6.97
CA GLU A 59 3.54 -5.62 6.98
C GLU A 59 2.77 -4.46 6.31
N ILE A 60 2.19 -4.70 5.12
CA ILE A 60 1.42 -3.71 4.38
C ILE A 60 0.18 -3.29 5.18
N ASN A 61 -0.59 -4.24 5.69
CA ASN A 61 -1.81 -3.96 6.45
C ASN A 61 -1.51 -3.08 7.67
N ALA A 62 -0.50 -3.43 8.46
CA ALA A 62 -0.12 -2.65 9.64
C ALA A 62 0.31 -1.21 9.26
N ALA A 63 1.13 -1.07 8.21
CA ALA A 63 1.65 0.23 7.80
C ALA A 63 0.57 1.14 7.18
N VAL A 64 -0.28 0.58 6.33
CA VAL A 64 -1.40 1.30 5.70
C VAL A 64 -2.45 1.68 6.74
N ASN A 65 -2.80 0.79 7.67
CA ASN A 65 -3.77 1.10 8.73
C ASN A 65 -3.29 2.27 9.59
N ALA A 66 -2.03 2.23 10.06
CA ALA A 66 -1.46 3.33 10.83
C ALA A 66 -1.49 4.66 10.06
N PHE A 67 -1.17 4.63 8.76
CA PHE A 67 -1.24 5.82 7.91
C PHE A 67 -2.67 6.35 7.76
N VAL A 68 -3.64 5.48 7.51
CA VAL A 68 -5.06 5.86 7.40
C VAL A 68 -5.55 6.48 8.71
N ASP A 69 -5.24 5.87 9.84
CA ASP A 69 -5.65 6.38 11.15
C ASP A 69 -5.02 7.75 11.43
N GLU A 70 -3.75 7.94 11.08
CA GLU A 70 -3.07 9.23 11.25
C GLU A 70 -3.70 10.32 10.37
N MET A 71 -4.02 10.01 9.10
CA MET A 71 -4.66 10.98 8.20
C MET A 71 -6.08 11.33 8.65
N LYS A 72 -6.81 10.38 9.25
CA LYS A 72 -8.13 10.63 9.85
C LYS A 72 -8.01 11.51 11.09
N GLN A 73 -7.09 11.21 11.99
CA GLN A 73 -6.86 12.03 13.21
C GLN A 73 -6.39 13.44 12.87
N ALA A 74 -5.59 13.59 11.81
CA ALA A 74 -5.17 14.89 11.31
C ALA A 74 -6.28 15.66 10.55
N GLY A 75 -7.47 15.05 10.35
CA GLY A 75 -8.60 15.69 9.67
C GLY A 75 -8.42 15.88 8.17
N VAL A 76 -7.51 15.15 7.54
CA VAL A 76 -7.12 15.33 6.12
C VAL A 76 -7.40 14.10 5.25
N TRP A 77 -7.98 13.04 5.79
CA TRP A 77 -8.22 11.78 5.07
C TRP A 77 -8.99 11.96 3.75
N ASP A 78 -9.93 12.90 3.71
CA ASP A 78 -10.71 13.22 2.50
C ASP A 78 -9.88 13.85 1.38
N ASN A 79 -8.66 14.30 1.68
CA ASN A 79 -7.70 14.87 0.73
C ASN A 79 -6.56 13.91 0.38
N VAL A 80 -6.66 12.63 0.78
CA VAL A 80 -5.61 11.62 0.57
C VAL A 80 -6.10 10.53 -0.38
N LEU A 81 -5.24 10.18 -1.35
CA LEU A 81 -5.37 9.00 -2.20
C LEU A 81 -4.11 8.14 -2.06
N ILE A 82 -4.31 6.88 -1.69
CA ILE A 82 -3.31 5.82 -1.74
C ILE A 82 -3.59 5.00 -2.99
N MET A 83 -2.56 4.76 -3.79
CA MET A 83 -2.61 3.87 -4.96
C MET A 83 -1.46 2.88 -4.87
N GLN A 84 -1.77 1.60 -5.04
CA GLN A 84 -0.77 0.54 -5.09
C GLN A 84 -0.47 0.14 -6.53
N ALA A 85 0.81 0.01 -6.84
CA ALA A 85 1.32 -0.53 -8.08
C ALA A 85 2.36 -1.63 -7.84
N SER A 86 2.55 -2.49 -8.84
CA SER A 86 3.54 -3.57 -8.84
C SER A 86 4.15 -3.65 -10.24
N GLU A 87 5.43 -3.98 -10.33
CA GLU A 87 6.16 -4.14 -11.60
C GLU A 87 5.77 -5.42 -12.35
N PHE A 88 5.28 -6.42 -11.61
CA PHE A 88 4.84 -7.71 -12.14
C PHE A 88 3.65 -8.26 -11.35
N GLY A 89 2.90 -9.16 -11.99
CA GLY A 89 1.94 -10.05 -11.34
C GLY A 89 2.50 -11.47 -11.20
N ARG A 90 1.65 -12.42 -10.85
CA ARG A 90 2.01 -13.85 -10.81
C ARG A 90 1.14 -14.64 -11.79
N THR A 91 1.70 -15.68 -12.38
CA THR A 91 0.91 -16.66 -13.14
C THR A 91 -0.13 -17.29 -12.24
N MET A 92 -1.25 -17.73 -12.82
CA MET A 92 -2.30 -18.39 -12.05
C MET A 92 -1.93 -19.84 -11.71
N GLU A 93 -1.17 -20.51 -12.59
CA GLU A 93 -0.68 -21.87 -12.38
C GLU A 93 0.68 -21.88 -11.67
N SER A 94 0.86 -22.87 -10.79
CA SER A 94 2.11 -23.08 -10.06
C SER A 94 3.15 -23.78 -10.93
N ASN A 95 4.42 -23.37 -10.77
CA ASN A 95 5.58 -24.04 -11.38
C ASN A 95 6.18 -25.15 -10.50
N GLY A 96 5.46 -25.59 -9.45
CA GLY A 96 5.89 -26.63 -8.50
C GLY A 96 6.64 -26.11 -7.27
N MET A 97 7.37 -24.99 -7.38
CA MET A 97 8.06 -24.34 -6.25
C MET A 97 7.46 -22.98 -5.86
N GLY A 98 6.56 -22.45 -6.69
CA GLY A 98 5.89 -21.17 -6.52
C GLY A 98 5.04 -20.83 -7.75
N PHE A 99 5.14 -19.58 -8.22
CA PHE A 99 4.45 -19.06 -9.39
C PHE A 99 5.42 -18.20 -10.21
N ASP A 100 5.33 -18.25 -11.53
CA ASP A 100 6.15 -17.42 -12.42
C ASP A 100 5.64 -15.97 -12.45
N HIS A 101 6.40 -15.09 -13.09
CA HIS A 101 6.00 -13.69 -13.30
C HIS A 101 4.86 -13.62 -14.31
N GLY A 102 3.85 -12.82 -13.98
CA GLY A 102 2.72 -12.51 -14.85
C GLY A 102 2.77 -11.06 -15.35
N TRP A 103 2.24 -10.83 -16.55
CA TRP A 103 2.19 -9.51 -17.19
C TRP A 103 1.08 -8.60 -16.65
N GLY A 104 0.16 -9.15 -15.86
CA GLY A 104 -0.97 -8.43 -15.29
C GLY A 104 -1.18 -8.79 -13.82
N GLY A 105 -1.74 -7.84 -13.07
CA GLY A 105 -2.01 -8.00 -11.65
C GLY A 105 -3.16 -7.12 -11.19
N MET A 106 -3.53 -7.27 -9.92
CA MET A 106 -4.54 -6.44 -9.29
C MET A 106 -3.90 -5.18 -8.71
N HIS A 107 -4.54 -4.04 -8.95
CA HIS A 107 -4.23 -2.77 -8.30
C HIS A 107 -5.36 -2.38 -7.37
N TRP A 108 -5.05 -1.69 -6.28
CA TRP A 108 -6.05 -1.15 -5.38
C TRP A 108 -5.78 0.33 -5.09
N MET A 109 -6.86 1.02 -4.73
CA MET A 109 -6.86 2.42 -4.34
C MET A 109 -7.69 2.60 -3.07
N ALA A 110 -7.25 3.46 -2.17
CA ALA A 110 -7.97 3.83 -0.95
C ALA A 110 -7.80 5.32 -0.66
N GLY A 111 -8.83 5.96 -0.11
CA GLY A 111 -8.82 7.39 0.21
C GLY A 111 -10.18 7.85 0.71
N GLY A 112 -10.25 8.96 1.44
CA GLY A 112 -11.51 9.40 2.06
C GLY A 112 -12.61 9.74 1.06
N ARG A 113 -12.23 10.21 -0.14
CA ARG A 113 -13.16 10.51 -1.24
C ARG A 113 -13.20 9.45 -2.33
N VAL A 114 -12.52 8.32 -2.15
CA VAL A 114 -12.63 7.21 -3.09
C VAL A 114 -14.02 6.58 -2.94
N ASN A 115 -14.75 6.44 -4.05
CA ASN A 115 -16.00 5.69 -4.09
C ASN A 115 -15.71 4.18 -4.04
N GLY A 116 -15.27 3.73 -2.86
CA GLY A 116 -14.76 2.38 -2.61
C GLY A 116 -15.84 1.30 -2.54
N GLY A 117 -15.44 0.11 -2.08
CA GLY A 117 -16.34 -1.05 -2.04
C GLY A 117 -16.67 -1.62 -3.42
N LYS A 118 -15.88 -1.26 -4.44
CA LYS A 118 -16.09 -1.64 -5.83
C LYS A 118 -14.90 -2.44 -6.34
N PHE A 119 -15.20 -3.54 -7.00
CA PHE A 119 -14.27 -4.20 -7.90
C PHE A 119 -14.49 -3.62 -9.30
N LEU A 120 -13.45 -3.07 -9.90
CA LEU A 120 -13.52 -2.55 -11.27
C LEU A 120 -12.84 -3.54 -12.22
N GLY A 121 -13.52 -3.90 -13.29
CA GLY A 121 -13.09 -4.93 -14.23
C GLY A 121 -13.79 -6.27 -13.98
N LYS A 122 -13.30 -7.31 -14.65
CA LYS A 122 -13.79 -8.68 -14.49
C LYS A 122 -12.73 -9.52 -13.79
N TYR A 123 -13.11 -10.14 -12.67
CA TYR A 123 -12.23 -11.09 -12.00
C TYR A 123 -12.07 -12.34 -12.90
N PRO A 124 -10.87 -12.94 -13.02
CA PRO A 124 -10.70 -14.18 -13.76
C PRO A 124 -11.49 -15.31 -13.06
N GLU A 125 -12.56 -15.79 -13.69
CA GLU A 125 -13.44 -16.82 -13.11
C GLU A 125 -12.94 -18.24 -13.34
N SER A 126 -12.01 -18.42 -14.28
CA SER A 126 -11.35 -19.69 -14.56
C SER A 126 -9.91 -19.48 -15.01
N LEU A 127 -9.11 -20.53 -14.82
CA LEU A 127 -7.81 -20.71 -15.50
C LEU A 127 -8.02 -20.88 -17.00
#